data_AF-A0A968D166-F1
#
_entry.id   AF-A0A968D166-F1
#
_cell.length_a   1.000
_cell.length_b   1.000
_cell.length_c   1.000
_cell.angle_alpha   90.00
_cell.angle_beta   90.00
_cell.angle_gamma   90.00
#
_symmetry.space_group_name_H-M   'P 1'
#
loop_
_entity.id
_entity.type
_entity.pdbx_description
1 polymer ?
#
loop_
_entity_poly.entity_id
_entity_poly.type
_entity_poly.pdbx_seq_one_letter_code
_entity_poly.pdbx_strand_id
1 'polypeptide(L)'
;MPKCLYSLIFATVCLAQVAWYCSKNEEVDHIDPQLFAKIYTDMLIASLDTTETDSVLRVQEVLDEYDVSKDEYKRTIDHFENNPELWQKVFSKVVENLEQIKNKKEKEPQTEN
;
A
#
# COMPACT_ATOMS: atom_id res chain seq x y z
N MET A 1 -0.43 -52.94 -24.51
CA MET A 1 -0.29 -52.52 -23.09
C MET A 1 0.46 -51.18 -22.84
N PRO A 2 1.22 -50.54 -23.77
CA PRO A 2 1.94 -49.30 -23.43
C PRO A 2 1.05 -48.03 -23.43
N LYS A 3 -0.07 -48.04 -24.15
CA LYS A 3 -0.97 -46.86 -24.30
C LYS A 3 -1.59 -46.40 -22.97
N CYS A 4 -1.87 -47.33 -22.05
CA CYS A 4 -2.38 -46.99 -20.72
C CYS A 4 -1.31 -46.34 -19.85
N LEU A 5 -0.05 -46.73 -20.01
CA LEU A 5 1.07 -46.18 -19.24
C LEU A 5 1.34 -44.72 -19.61
N TYR A 6 1.32 -44.39 -20.91
CA TYR A 6 1.47 -43.00 -21.38
C TYR A 6 0.32 -42.09 -20.93
N SER A 7 -0.91 -42.60 -20.92
CA SER A 7 -2.07 -41.84 -20.43
C SER A 7 -1.97 -41.52 -18.94
N LEU A 8 -1.43 -42.43 -18.13
CA LEU A 8 -1.27 -42.26 -16.70
C LEU A 8 -0.15 -41.25 -16.39
N ILE A 9 0.98 -41.33 -17.12
CA ILE A 9 2.09 -40.39 -17.01
C ILE A 9 1.64 -38.97 -17.39
N PHE A 10 0.90 -38.82 -18.50
CA PHE A 10 0.41 -37.51 -18.94
C PHE A 10 -0.53 -36.87 -17.92
N ALA A 11 -1.46 -37.65 -17.35
CA ALA A 11 -2.36 -37.18 -16.30
C ALA A 11 -1.58 -36.70 -15.05
N THR A 12 -0.55 -37.44 -14.63
CA THR A 12 0.28 -37.03 -13.48
C THR A 12 1.09 -35.76 -13.75
N VAL A 13 1.59 -35.58 -14.98
CA VAL A 13 2.33 -34.37 -15.37
C VAL A 13 1.39 -33.17 -15.42
N CYS A 14 0.18 -33.32 -15.98
CA CYS A 14 -0.82 -32.25 -15.99
C CYS A 14 -1.22 -31.83 -14.57
N LEU A 15 -1.46 -32.79 -13.66
CA LEU A 15 -1.79 -32.49 -12.27
C LEU A 15 -0.64 -31.77 -11.54
N ALA A 16 0.61 -32.16 -11.82
CA ALA A 16 1.79 -31.48 -11.27
C ALA A 16 1.94 -30.03 -11.79
N GLN A 17 1.62 -29.78 -13.07
CA GLN A 17 1.67 -28.42 -13.62
C GLN A 17 0.58 -27.51 -13.05
N VAL A 18 -0.63 -28.03 -12.80
CA VAL A 18 -1.71 -27.27 -12.16
C VAL A 18 -1.35 -26.93 -10.70
N ALA A 19 -0.76 -27.88 -9.97
CA ALA A 19 -0.31 -27.63 -8.59
C ALA A 19 0.76 -26.53 -8.52
N TRP A 20 1.68 -26.46 -9.49
CA TRP A 20 2.71 -25.42 -9.54
C TRP A 20 2.13 -24.05 -9.89
N TYR A 21 1.09 -23.99 -10.72
CA TYR A 21 0.42 -22.74 -11.09
C TYR A 21 -0.43 -22.17 -9.95
N CYS A 22 -0.96 -23.03 -9.07
CA CYS A 22 -1.83 -22.62 -7.97
C CYS A 22 -1.07 -22.00 -6.76
N SER A 23 0.26 -22.06 -6.73
CA SER A 23 1.07 -21.59 -5.59
C SER A 23 1.71 -20.22 -5.81
N LYS A 24 1.32 -19.48 -6.86
CA LYS A 24 1.99 -18.24 -7.30
C LYS A 24 1.23 -16.93 -7.03
N ASN A 25 0.23 -16.95 -6.16
CA ASN A 25 -0.37 -15.73 -5.61
C ASN A 25 0.09 -15.55 -4.17
N GLU A 26 1.35 -15.16 -3.98
CA GLU A 26 1.75 -14.50 -2.75
C GLU A 26 1.24 -13.06 -2.86
N GLU A 27 -0.01 -12.88 -2.44
CA GLU A 27 -0.65 -11.58 -2.30
C GLU A 27 0.21 -10.78 -1.31
N VAL A 28 0.86 -9.73 -1.80
CA VAL A 28 1.67 -8.84 -0.95
C VAL A 28 0.69 -8.14 -0.01
N ASP A 29 0.59 -8.64 1.23
CA ASP A 29 -0.44 -8.26 2.22
C ASP A 29 -0.24 -6.85 2.84
N HIS A 30 0.60 -6.01 2.23
CA HIS A 30 0.89 -4.68 2.74
C HIS A 30 1.31 -3.71 1.63
N ILE A 31 0.97 -2.44 1.82
CA ILE A 31 1.34 -1.35 0.91
C ILE A 31 2.86 -1.13 0.96
N ASP A 32 3.46 -0.84 -0.20
CA ASP A 32 4.87 -0.46 -0.28
C ASP A 32 5.20 0.67 0.72
N PRO A 33 6.32 0.59 1.47
CA PRO A 33 6.66 1.59 2.49
C PRO A 33 6.71 3.04 2.00
N GLN A 34 7.09 3.29 0.75
CA GLN A 34 7.16 4.65 0.22
C GLN A 34 5.77 5.17 -0.14
N LEU A 35 4.93 4.33 -0.74
CA LEU A 35 3.54 4.66 -1.02
C LEU A 35 2.77 4.88 0.29
N PHE A 36 2.95 3.98 1.27
CA PHE A 36 2.35 4.12 2.59
C PHE A 36 2.77 5.43 3.28
N ALA A 37 4.06 5.80 3.21
CA ALA A 37 4.53 7.07 3.76
C ALA A 37 3.85 8.29 3.11
N LYS A 38 3.56 8.26 1.80
CA LYS A 38 2.82 9.34 1.12
C LYS A 38 1.38 9.43 1.61
N ILE A 39 0.67 8.30 1.62
CA ILE A 39 -0.71 8.21 2.11
C ILE A 39 -0.80 8.72 3.55
N TYR A 40 0.13 8.28 4.41
CA TYR A 40 0.18 8.72 5.81
C TYR A 40 0.45 10.23 5.94
N THR A 41 1.37 10.79 5.13
CA THR A 41 1.60 12.24 5.08
C THR A 41 0.35 13.01 4.69
N ASP A 42 -0.36 12.57 3.65
CA ASP A 42 -1.55 13.28 3.16
C ASP A 42 -2.72 13.18 4.15
N MET A 43 -2.88 12.03 4.82
CA MET A 43 -3.82 11.91 5.94
C MET A 43 -3.48 12.87 7.08
N LEU A 44 -2.20 13.00 7.45
CA LEU A 44 -1.79 13.95 8.48
C LEU A 44 -2.16 15.38 8.08
N ILE A 45 -1.86 15.78 6.84
CA ILE A 45 -2.19 17.12 6.33
C ILE A 45 -3.70 17.35 6.32
N ALA A 46 -4.47 16.38 5.80
CA ALA A 46 -5.93 16.44 5.78
C ALA A 46 -6.54 16.50 7.19
N SER A 47 -5.91 15.86 8.18
CA SER A 47 -6.37 15.92 9.58
C SER A 47 -6.06 17.24 10.29
N LEU A 48 -5.03 17.97 9.83
CA LEU A 48 -4.61 19.25 10.42
C LEU A 48 -5.42 20.45 9.91
N ASP A 49 -6.08 20.32 8.76
CA ASP A 49 -6.96 21.36 8.24
C ASP A 49 -8.30 21.33 8.98
N THR A 50 -8.42 22.17 10.01
CA THR A 50 -9.57 22.21 10.95
C THR A 50 -10.83 22.89 10.40
N THR A 51 -10.85 23.20 9.10
CA THR A 51 -11.92 23.99 8.47
C THR A 51 -13.20 23.20 8.17
N GLU A 52 -13.16 21.86 8.18
CA GLU A 52 -14.33 21.01 7.89
C GLU A 52 -14.66 20.00 9.00
N THR A 53 -15.94 19.68 9.12
CA THR A 53 -16.54 19.05 10.32
C THR A 53 -16.50 17.52 10.32
N ASP A 54 -15.99 16.85 9.27
CA ASP A 54 -16.01 15.38 9.19
C ASP A 54 -14.65 14.77 8.81
N SER A 55 -13.93 14.32 9.83
CA SER A 55 -12.60 13.70 9.69
C SER A 55 -12.62 12.32 9.02
N VAL A 56 -13.76 11.64 9.00
CA VAL A 56 -13.88 10.29 8.41
C VAL A 56 -13.96 10.35 6.89
N LEU A 57 -14.63 11.36 6.35
CA LEU A 57 -14.72 11.60 4.90
C LEU A 57 -13.33 11.86 4.31
N ARG A 58 -12.50 12.65 4.98
CA ARG A 58 -11.13 12.96 4.53
C ARG A 58 -10.22 11.75 4.49
N VAL A 59 -10.34 10.84 5.46
CA VAL A 59 -9.57 9.59 5.43
C VAL A 59 -9.97 8.74 4.22
N GLN A 60 -11.26 8.66 3.88
CA GLN A 60 -11.70 7.93 2.70
C GLN A 60 -11.22 8.60 1.40
N GLU A 61 -11.34 9.93 1.30
CA GLU A 61 -10.91 10.70 0.12
C GLU A 61 -9.42 10.51 -0.17
N VAL A 62 -8.56 10.57 0.87
CA VAL A 62 -7.13 10.31 0.71
C VAL A 62 -6.91 8.88 0.25
N LEU A 63 -7.58 7.88 0.84
CA LEU A 63 -7.41 6.49 0.43
C LEU A 63 -7.85 6.23 -1.02
N ASP A 64 -8.95 6.85 -1.44
CA ASP A 64 -9.48 6.75 -2.81
C ASP A 64 -8.52 7.36 -3.84
N GLU A 65 -7.81 8.45 -3.50
CA GLU A 65 -6.78 9.06 -4.38
C GLU A 65 -5.65 8.08 -4.72
N TYR A 66 -5.36 7.16 -3.81
CA TYR A 66 -4.29 6.18 -3.96
C TYR A 66 -4.77 4.78 -4.37
N ASP A 67 -6.07 4.60 -4.63
CA ASP A 67 -6.69 3.30 -4.92
C ASP A 67 -6.42 2.25 -3.82
N VAL A 68 -6.40 2.70 -2.56
CA VAL A 68 -6.11 1.85 -1.39
C VAL A 68 -7.38 1.63 -0.59
N SER A 69 -7.67 0.37 -0.25
CA SER A 69 -8.82 0.07 0.62
C SER A 69 -8.52 0.36 2.10
N LYS A 70 -9.56 0.69 2.88
CA LYS A 70 -9.43 0.86 4.35
C LYS A 70 -8.83 -0.36 5.04
N ASP A 71 -9.21 -1.56 4.62
CA ASP A 71 -8.72 -2.80 5.25
C ASP A 71 -7.24 -3.05 4.93
N GLU A 72 -6.82 -2.78 3.69
CA GLU A 72 -5.41 -2.87 3.28
C GLU A 72 -4.54 -1.85 4.02
N TYR A 73 -5.02 -0.62 4.15
CA TYR A 73 -4.36 0.43 4.93
C TYR A 73 -4.21 0.02 6.40
N LYS A 74 -5.28 -0.53 7.01
CA LYS A 74 -5.26 -1.01 8.39
C LYS A 74 -4.27 -2.15 8.59
N ARG A 75 -4.29 -3.18 7.73
CA ARG A 75 -3.32 -4.29 7.80
C ARG A 75 -1.88 -3.79 7.65
N THR A 76 -1.66 -2.80 6.79
CA THR A 76 -0.35 -2.18 6.58
C THR A 76 0.12 -1.43 7.84
N ILE A 77 -0.75 -0.64 8.48
CA ILE A 77 -0.43 -0.01 9.77
C ILE A 77 -0.05 -1.07 10.80
N ASP A 78 -0.89 -2.09 10.97
CA ASP A 78 -0.66 -3.16 11.94
C ASP A 78 0.68 -3.86 11.65
N HIS A 79 1.01 -4.08 10.36
CA HIS A 79 2.30 -4.65 9.95
C HIS A 79 3.49 -3.76 10.38
N PHE A 80 3.43 -2.45 10.14
CA PHE A 80 4.55 -1.57 10.48
C PHE A 80 4.66 -1.30 11.99
N GLU A 81 3.56 -1.15 12.72
CA GLU A 81 3.58 -0.95 14.18
C GLU A 81 4.26 -2.11 14.93
N ASN A 82 4.09 -3.33 14.42
CA ASN A 82 4.74 -4.52 14.97
C ASN A 82 6.21 -4.69 14.55
N ASN A 83 6.74 -3.82 13.68
CA ASN A 83 8.10 -3.87 13.15
C ASN A 83 8.81 -2.51 13.30
N PRO A 84 9.42 -2.21 14.47
CA PRO A 84 9.98 -0.89 14.77
C PRO A 84 11.01 -0.37 13.75
N GLU A 85 11.84 -1.25 13.20
CA GLU A 85 12.83 -0.85 12.17
C GLU A 85 12.18 -0.42 10.85
N LEU A 86 11.08 -1.06 10.46
CA LEU A 86 10.31 -0.69 9.28
C LEU A 86 9.53 0.60 9.52
N TRP A 87 8.92 0.72 10.70
CA TRP A 87 8.24 1.95 11.11
C TRP A 87 9.18 3.15 11.10
N GLN A 88 10.42 3.00 11.58
CA GLN A 88 11.40 4.07 11.54
C GLN A 88 11.69 4.54 10.10
N LYS A 89 11.81 3.60 9.15
CA LYS A 89 12.04 3.94 7.73
C LYS A 89 10.86 4.70 7.13
N VAL A 90 9.63 4.23 7.39
CA VAL A 90 8.40 4.91 6.97
C VAL A 90 8.35 6.32 7.56
N PHE A 91 8.61 6.45 8.86
CA PHE A 91 8.58 7.73 9.54
C PHE A 91 9.58 8.72 8.96
N SER A 92 10.81 8.29 8.65
CA SER A 92 11.79 9.13 7.95
C SER A 92 11.25 9.63 6.61
N LYS A 93 10.54 8.79 5.85
CA LYS A 93 9.91 9.21 4.59
C LYS A 93 8.74 10.17 4.78
N VAL A 94 7.95 10.00 5.82
CA VAL A 94 6.89 10.96 6.18
C VAL A 94 7.50 12.34 6.46
N VAL A 95 8.60 12.40 7.21
CA VAL A 95 9.31 13.66 7.49
C VAL A 95 9.86 14.29 6.21
N GLU A 96 10.53 13.50 5.35
CA GLU A 96 11.02 13.97 4.05
C GLU A 96 9.88 14.56 3.18
N ASN A 97 8.72 13.88 3.11
CA ASN A 97 7.57 14.36 2.35
C ASN A 97 7.05 15.71 2.89
N LEU A 98 6.94 15.84 4.22
CA LEU A 98 6.51 17.08 4.86
C LEU A 98 7.48 18.24 4.59
N GLU A 99 8.79 18.00 4.64
CA GLU A 99 9.80 18.99 4.30
C GLU A 99 9.70 19.44 2.84
N GLN A 100 9.50 18.50 1.91
CA GLN A 100 9.30 18.83 0.50
C GLN A 100 8.07 19.70 0.27
N ILE A 101 6.95 19.38 0.94
CA ILE A 101 5.72 20.16 0.85
C ILE A 101 5.93 21.57 1.41
N LYS A 102 6.59 21.70 2.57
CA LYS A 102 6.94 22.99 3.15
C LYS A 102 7.80 23.83 2.19
N ASN A 103 8.86 23.24 1.65
CA ASN A 103 9.78 23.90 0.73
C ASN A 103 9.09 24.31 -0.59
N LYS A 104 8.06 23.56 -1.03
CA LYS A 104 7.26 23.92 -2.19
C LYS A 104 6.38 25.15 -1.90
N LYS A 105 5.69 25.18 -0.74
CA LYS A 105 4.86 26.32 -0.32
C LYS A 105 5.67 27.61 -0.14
N GLU A 106 6.92 27.52 0.32
CA GLU A 106 7.80 28.69 0.45
C GLU A 106 8.31 29.24 -0.91
N LYS A 107 8.28 28.43 -1.98
CA LYS A 107 8.75 28.81 -3.32
C LYS A 107 7.64 29.26 -4.27
N GLU A 108 6.38 29.03 -3.93
CA GLU A 108 5.23 29.57 -4.66
C GLU A 108 5.01 31.02 -4.20
N PRO A 109 5.20 32.04 -5.06
CA PRO A 109 4.89 33.42 -4.68
C PRO A 109 3.40 33.53 -4.35
N GLN A 110 3.09 34.01 -3.14
CA GLN A 110 1.72 34.32 -2.74
C GLN A 110 1.12 35.29 -3.77
N THR A 111 0.28 34.77 -4.67
CA THR A 111 -0.62 35.59 -5.47
C THR A 111 -1.88 35.75 -4.66
N GLU A 112 -1.80 36.71 -3.74
CA GLU A 112 -2.91 37.31 -3.00
C GLU A 112 -3.98 37.80 -4.01
N ASN A 113 -5.22 37.35 -3.84
CA ASN A 113 -6.42 37.93 -4.42
C ASN A 113 -7.44 38.14 -3.31
#